data_AF-A0A9E5KW71-F1
#
_entry.id   AF-A0A9E5KW71-F1
#
_cell.length_a   1.000
_cell.length_b   1.000
_cell.length_c   1.000
_cell.angle_alpha   90.00
_cell.angle_beta   90.00
_cell.angle_gamma   90.00
#
_symmetry.space_group_name_H-M   'P 1'
#
loop_
_entity.id
_entity.type
_entity.pdbx_description
1 polymer ?
#
loop_
_entity_poly.entity_id
_entity_poly.type
_entity_poly.pdbx_seq_one_letter_code
_entity_poly.pdbx_strand_id
1 'polypeptide(L)' 'MDTHIRKVYVPMTETGFYILLCLQQEMHGYSIVQKVESLTDGAVRLSPGTLYG' A
#
# COMPACT_ATOMS: atom_id res chain seq x y z
N MET A 1 16.15 -16.69 13.62
CA MET A 1 15.32 -15.50 13.92
C MET A 1 14.25 -15.94 14.90
N ASP A 2 14.14 -15.29 16.05
CA ASP A 2 13.15 -15.61 17.08
C ASP A 2 11.71 -15.43 16.53
N THR A 3 10.81 -16.37 16.84
CA THR A 3 9.43 -16.39 16.32
C THR A 3 8.59 -15.24 16.88
N HIS A 4 8.90 -14.77 18.08
CA HIS A 4 8.28 -13.60 18.71
C HIS A 4 8.69 -12.32 17.97
N ILE A 5 9.99 -12.15 17.68
CA ILE A 5 10.51 -11.03 16.89
C ILE A 5 9.84 -10.96 15.51
N ARG A 6 9.68 -12.10 14.83
CA ARG A 6 9.05 -12.15 13.49
C ARG A 6 7.57 -11.76 13.52
N LYS A 7 6.87 -12.01 14.63
CA LYS A 7 5.46 -11.65 14.82
C LYS A 7 5.28 -10.17 15.17
N VAL A 8 6.22 -9.58 15.90
CA VAL A 8 6.22 -8.17 16.30
C VAL A 8 6.71 -7.26 15.17
N TYR A 9 7.70 -7.69 14.39
CA TYR A 9 8.31 -6.94 13.30
C TYR A 9 7.96 -7.51 11.92
N VAL A 10 6.68 -7.77 11.68
CA VAL A 10 6.22 -8.11 10.33
C VAL A 10 6.42 -6.86 9.45
N PRO A 11 7.21 -6.93 8.37
CA PRO A 11 7.38 -5.80 7.48
C PRO A 11 6.04 -5.47 6.83
N MET A 12 5.76 -4.16 6.72
CA MET A 12 4.58 -3.66 6.02
C MET A 12 4.56 -4.15 4.57
N THR A 13 3.38 -4.44 4.05
CA THR A 13 3.23 -4.79 2.64
C THR A 13 3.54 -3.59 1.75
N GLU A 14 4.08 -3.85 0.56
CA GLU A 14 4.33 -2.82 -0.45
C GLU A 14 3.06 -2.00 -0.76
N THR A 15 1.91 -2.68 -0.89
CA THR A 15 0.59 -2.04 -1.01
C THR A 15 0.30 -1.08 0.14
N GLY A 16 0.49 -1.52 1.39
CA GLY A 16 0.25 -0.68 2.57
C GLY A 16 1.15 0.55 2.58
N PHE A 17 2.42 0.39 2.18
CA PHE A 17 3.36 1.49 2.02
C PHE A 17 2.85 2.54 1.02
N TYR A 18 2.46 2.11 -0.19
CA TYR A 18 2.02 3.03 -1.25
C TYR A 18 0.69 3.73 -0.93
N ILE A 19 -0.23 3.06 -0.23
CA ILE A 19 -1.48 3.68 0.24
C ILE A 19 -1.16 4.81 1.23
N LEU A 20 -0.35 4.53 2.25
CA LEU A 20 0.05 5.53 3.24
C LEU A 20 0.86 6.68 2.61
N LEU A 21 1.71 6.36 1.63
CA LEU A 21 2.44 7.36 0.86
C LEU A 21 1.50 8.34 0.15
N CYS A 22 0.39 7.85 -0.42
CA CYS A 22 -0.61 8.69 -1.08
C CYS A 22 -1.45 9.51 -0.09
N LEU A 23 -1.68 8.98 1.12
CA LEU A 23 -2.48 9.60 2.18
C LEU A 23 -1.73 10.66 3.02
N GLN A 24 -0.51 11.05 2.62
CA GLN A 24 0.13 12.27 3.15
C GLN A 24 -0.73 13.53 2.92
N GLN A 25 -1.66 13.45 1.96
CA GLN A 25 -2.71 14.43 1.71
C GLN A 25 -4.05 13.67 1.58
N GLU A 26 -5.16 14.34 1.89
CA GLU A 26 -6.49 13.75 1.72
C GLU A 26 -6.71 13.32 0.27
N MET A 27 -7.12 12.07 0.05
CA MET A 27 -7.25 11.50 -1.28
C MET A 27 -8.37 10.47 -1.34
N HIS A 28 -9.16 10.50 -2.43
CA HIS A 28 -10.16 9.47 -2.70
C HIS A 28 -9.51 8.16 -3.16
N GLY A 29 -10.17 7.03 -2.89
CA GLY A 29 -9.57 5.73 -3.18
C GLY A 29 -9.26 5.50 -4.66
N TYR A 30 -10.09 5.98 -5.59
CA TYR A 30 -9.79 5.91 -7.02
C TYR A 30 -8.55 6.73 -7.41
N SER A 31 -8.36 7.89 -6.79
CA SER A 31 -7.16 8.71 -6.98
C SER A 31 -5.90 8.02 -6.47
N ILE A 32 -5.99 7.26 -5.37
CA ILE A 32 -4.88 6.43 -4.86
C ILE A 32 -4.52 5.36 -5.88
N VAL A 33 -5.51 4.66 -6.45
CA VAL A 33 -5.28 3.62 -7.48
C VAL A 33 -4.48 4.18 -8.66
N GLN A 34 -4.92 5.30 -9.23
CA GLN A 34 -4.25 5.95 -10.36
C GLN A 34 -2.83 6.43 -10.00
N LYS A 35 -2.67 6.99 -8.80
CA LYS A 35 -1.40 7.54 -8.35
C LYS A 35 -0.36 6.44 -8.11
N VAL A 36 -0.76 5.31 -7.52
CA VAL A 36 0.14 4.17 -7.31
C VAL A 36 0.56 3.55 -8.64
N GLU A 37 -0.36 3.40 -9.60
CA GLU A 37 -0.04 2.92 -10.94
C GLU A 37 0.98 3.84 -11.63
N SER A 38 0.80 5.17 -11.53
CA SER A 38 1.74 6.15 -12.08
C SER A 38 3.09 6.17 -11.37
N LEU A 39 3.13 6.05 -10.03
CA LEU A 39 4.37 6.07 -9.24
C LEU A 39 5.24 4.84 -9.49
N THR A 40 4.62 3.73 -9.88
CA THR A 40 5.28 2.43 -10.04
C THR A 40 5.45 2.01 -11.50
N ASP A 41 5.13 2.92 -12.44
CA ASP A 41 5.13 2.62 -13.88
C ASP A 41 4.33 1.34 -14.22
N GLY A 42 3.19 1.18 -13.54
CA GLY A 42 2.29 0.04 -13.69
C GLY A 42 2.73 -1.25 -12.99
N ALA A 43 3.86 -1.28 -12.27
CA ALA A 43 4.32 -2.47 -11.55
C ALA A 43 3.38 -2.86 -10.39
N VAL A 44 2.75 -1.88 -9.74
CA VAL A 44 1.76 -2.11 -8.70
C VAL A 44 0.40 -1.59 -9.17
N ARG A 45 -0.59 -2.50 -9.21
CA ARG A 45 -1.98 -2.17 -9.56
C ARG A 45 -2.91 -2.50 -8.42
N LEU A 46 -3.52 -1.45 -7.86
CA LEU A 46 -4.48 -1.59 -6.77
C LEU A 46 -5.89 -1.78 -7.32
N SER A 47 -6.60 -2.79 -6.80
CA SER A 47 -8.04 -2.96 -7.03
C SER A 47 -8.83 -2.42 -5.84
N PRO A 48 -10.13 -2.11 -5.99
CA PRO A 48 -10.97 -1.73 -4.86
C PRO A 48 -10.95 -2.77 -3.72
N GLY A 49 -10.96 -4.06 -4.05
CA GLY A 49 -10.88 -5.12 -3.04
C GLY A 49 -9.53 -5.18 -2.31
N THR A 50 -8.47 -4.69 -2.92
CA THR A 50 -7.14 -4.58 -2.31
C THR A 50 -6.99 -3.31 -1.46
N LEU A 51 -7.68 -2.24 -1.86
CA LEU A 51 -7.62 -0.94 -1.19
C LEU A 51 -8.51 -0.86 0.04
N TYR A 52 -9.70 -1.48 -0.02
CA TYR A 52 -10.72 -1.44 1.04
C TYR A 52 -10.83 -2.74 1.84
N GLY A 53 -9.99 -3.74 1.54
CA GLY A 53 -9.99 -5.06 2.17
C GLY A 53 -9.41 -5.07 3.58
#